data_AF-A0A4Z0A2X8-F1
#
_entry.id   AF-A0A4Z0A2X8-F1
#
_cell.length_a   1.000
_cell.length_b   1.000
_cell.length_c   1.000
_cell.angle_alpha   90.00
_cell.angle_beta   90.00
_cell.angle_gamma   90.00
#
_symmetry.space_group_name_H-M   'P 1'
#
loop_
_entity.id
_entity.type
_entity.pdbx_description
1 polymer ?
#
loop_
_entity_poly.entity_id
_entity_poly.type
_entity_poly.pdbx_seq_one_letter_code
_entity_poly.pdbx_strand_id
1 'polypeptide(L)'
;MEEYSILEVEFYLLRGDCHNDPYTHGNEEQRVSGQWYFHRAPRRLGTPSPAPSDSLSTFSGYRGGTRKGLDLTLGTSSSPLSSNTPSTSRFFGPTDTLPSTSTTKSNVRGGVLLRSILRKSDKRVISGPSLLVDELLRVSGASSIVELVKDKWSGDISAFPTASSTALPAKLYLRPIANQGNPSLDSPRIYRSPRIGLDLSNPAVKLSVSDPRIIYVAKPYRYFVHPHLLIANGRGQTFLAIYKSCLENSSTKAAGDKDNLVDEVSSLTGLKTQSVIKYSGDYESGRSSGNIKSFVGPVGKGASASPTTFVKMMGSLERFLARPN
;
A
#
# COMPACT_ATOMS: atom_id res chain seq x y z
N MET A 1 -14.13 -12.04 -20.15
CA MET A 1 -12.97 -11.82 -19.26
C MET A 1 -13.04 -10.39 -18.77
N GLU A 2 -13.07 -10.17 -17.46
CA GLU A 2 -13.08 -8.81 -16.90
C GLU A 2 -11.64 -8.35 -16.65
N GLU A 3 -11.34 -7.10 -16.96
CA GLU A 3 -9.99 -6.55 -16.85
C GLU A 3 -9.94 -5.35 -15.90
N TYR A 4 -8.81 -5.23 -15.18
CA TYR A 4 -8.59 -4.17 -14.23
C TYR A 4 -7.23 -3.51 -14.43
N SER A 5 -7.19 -2.19 -14.24
CA SER A 5 -5.93 -1.46 -14.04
C SER A 5 -5.71 -1.19 -12.57
N ILE A 6 -4.50 -1.45 -12.08
CA ILE A 6 -4.09 -1.07 -10.73
C ILE A 6 -3.86 0.44 -10.70
N LEU A 7 -4.56 1.14 -9.81
CA LEU A 7 -4.42 2.59 -9.63
C LEU A 7 -3.61 2.94 -8.39
N GLU A 8 -3.70 2.12 -7.35
CA GLU A 8 -3.16 2.41 -6.03
C GLU A 8 -2.74 1.12 -5.32
N VAL A 9 -1.53 1.12 -4.80
CA VAL A 9 -0.98 0.04 -3.98
C VAL A 9 -0.33 0.58 -2.72
N GLU A 10 -0.18 -0.29 -1.72
CA GLU A 10 0.61 -0.02 -0.53
C GLU A 10 1.61 -1.14 -0.31
N PHE A 11 2.88 -0.76 -0.15
CA PHE A 11 4.02 -1.66 -0.10
C PHE A 11 4.48 -1.84 1.34
N TYR A 12 4.67 -3.10 1.74
CA TYR A 12 5.24 -3.45 3.03
C TYR A 12 6.37 -4.45 2.83
N LEU A 13 7.44 -4.23 3.57
CA LEU A 13 8.54 -5.17 3.68
C LEU A 13 8.88 -5.32 5.15
N LEU A 14 9.23 -6.52 5.56
CA LEU A 14 9.84 -6.82 6.84
C LEU A 14 11.15 -7.51 6.51
N ARG A 15 12.24 -6.82 6.79
CA ARG A 15 13.59 -7.32 6.56
C ARG A 15 14.45 -6.91 7.76
N GLY A 16 14.85 -7.90 8.55
CA GLY A 16 15.38 -7.68 9.90
C GLY A 16 16.67 -6.86 9.98
N ASP A 17 17.46 -6.81 8.91
CA ASP A 17 18.74 -6.09 8.84
C ASP A 17 18.60 -4.62 8.43
N CYS A 18 17.60 -4.25 7.61
CA CYS A 18 17.54 -2.92 7.01
C CYS A 18 16.16 -2.25 7.06
N HIS A 19 15.08 -2.99 7.30
CA HIS A 19 13.73 -2.46 7.23
C HIS A 19 12.76 -3.21 8.16
N ASN A 20 12.75 -2.79 9.42
CA ASN A 20 11.97 -3.42 10.49
C ASN A 20 10.74 -2.56 10.86
N ASP A 21 9.80 -2.39 9.94
CA ASP A 21 8.55 -1.70 10.24
C ASP A 21 7.59 -2.61 11.03
N PRO A 22 7.32 -2.31 12.32
CA PRO A 22 6.49 -3.15 13.18
C PRO A 22 4.99 -3.07 12.84
N TYR A 23 4.58 -2.19 11.93
CA TYR A 23 3.18 -2.01 11.53
C TYR A 23 2.81 -2.80 10.27
N THR A 24 3.72 -3.61 9.75
CA THR A 24 3.47 -4.52 8.63
C THR A 24 2.82 -5.82 9.11
N HIS A 25 2.03 -6.48 8.25
CA HIS A 25 1.39 -7.74 8.61
C HIS A 25 2.38 -8.91 8.76
N GLY A 26 3.39 -8.99 7.87
CA GLY A 26 4.53 -9.90 8.01
C GLY A 26 4.19 -11.38 8.25
N ASN A 27 3.09 -11.89 7.69
CA ASN A 27 2.66 -13.28 7.95
C ASN A 27 3.61 -14.29 7.29
N GLU A 28 3.60 -15.54 7.76
CA GLU A 28 4.48 -16.61 7.25
C GLU A 28 4.30 -16.84 5.75
N GLU A 29 3.06 -16.79 5.27
CA GLU A 29 2.69 -16.97 3.87
C GLU A 29 3.29 -15.88 2.96
N GLN A 30 3.61 -14.71 3.52
CA GLN A 30 4.23 -13.60 2.80
C GLN A 30 5.75 -13.78 2.60
N ARG A 31 6.31 -14.95 2.97
CA ARG A 31 7.68 -15.37 2.65
C ARG A 31 7.85 -15.88 1.22
N VAL A 32 6.77 -16.35 0.60
CA VAL A 32 6.80 -16.84 -0.77
C VAL A 32 6.46 -15.69 -1.69
N SER A 33 7.23 -15.44 -2.75
CA SER A 33 6.90 -14.41 -3.73
C SER A 33 5.86 -14.87 -4.75
N GLY A 34 5.08 -13.91 -5.27
CA GLY A 34 4.24 -14.14 -6.45
C GLY A 34 2.91 -14.83 -6.18
N GLN A 35 2.42 -14.80 -4.95
CA GLN A 35 1.13 -15.38 -4.57
C GLN A 35 0.14 -14.30 -4.14
N TRP A 36 -1.13 -14.57 -4.36
CA TRP A 36 -2.24 -13.81 -3.79
C TRP A 36 -2.43 -14.17 -2.32
N TYR A 37 -2.39 -13.16 -1.45
CA TYR A 37 -2.60 -13.32 -0.02
C TYR A 37 -3.78 -12.47 0.45
N PHE A 38 -4.88 -13.13 0.83
CA PHE A 38 -6.00 -12.47 1.49
C PHE A 38 -5.71 -12.29 2.99
N HIS A 39 -6.01 -11.11 3.52
CA HIS A 39 -5.76 -10.78 4.93
C HIS A 39 -6.46 -11.76 5.88
N ARG A 40 -5.73 -12.24 6.88
CA ARG A 40 -6.18 -13.20 7.89
C ARG A 40 -6.59 -12.52 9.20
N ALA A 41 -7.55 -13.11 9.90
CA ALA A 41 -7.90 -12.69 11.26
C ALA A 41 -6.71 -12.96 12.21
N PRO A 42 -6.52 -12.16 13.27
CA PRO A 42 -5.47 -12.42 14.25
C PRO A 42 -5.63 -13.81 14.88
N ARG A 43 -4.54 -14.56 15.01
CA ARG A 43 -4.53 -15.79 15.82
C ARG A 43 -4.66 -15.39 17.29
N ARG A 44 -5.67 -15.93 18.00
CA ARG A 44 -5.72 -15.83 19.46
C ARG A 44 -4.69 -16.80 20.02
N LEU A 45 -3.67 -16.30 20.73
CA LEU A 45 -2.78 -17.15 21.51
C LEU A 45 -3.61 -17.85 22.60
N GLY A 46 -3.66 -19.19 22.58
CA GLY A 46 -4.27 -19.97 23.67
C GLY A 46 -5.23 -21.10 23.27
N THR A 47 -5.58 -21.30 22.00
CA THR A 47 -6.33 -22.50 21.58
C THR A 47 -5.35 -23.62 21.21
N PRO A 48 -5.40 -24.80 21.87
CA PRO A 48 -4.59 -25.95 21.50
C PRO A 48 -4.84 -26.33 20.04
N SER A 49 -3.79 -26.57 19.27
CA SER A 49 -3.90 -27.20 17.96
C SER A 49 -4.55 -28.58 18.12
N PRO A 50 -5.53 -28.98 17.30
CA PRO A 50 -5.78 -30.39 17.07
C PRO A 50 -4.52 -31.00 16.43
N ALA A 51 -4.28 -32.27 16.74
CA ALA A 51 -3.17 -33.09 16.27
C ALA A 51 -2.86 -32.93 14.76
N PRO A 52 -1.63 -33.29 14.31
CA PRO A 52 -1.26 -33.22 12.90
C PRO A 52 -2.04 -34.27 12.12
N SER A 53 -3.18 -33.88 11.55
CA SER A 53 -3.85 -34.63 10.50
C SER A 53 -3.67 -33.91 9.17
N ASP A 54 -3.40 -34.68 8.12
CA ASP A 54 -3.05 -34.30 6.75
C ASP A 54 -4.10 -33.45 6.02
N SER A 55 -4.39 -32.25 6.51
CA SER A 55 -5.23 -31.30 5.79
C SER A 55 -4.73 -29.87 5.98
N LEU A 56 -4.72 -29.09 4.90
CA LEU A 56 -4.32 -27.68 4.81
C LEU A 56 -5.21 -26.71 5.66
N SER A 57 -5.63 -27.09 6.87
CA SER A 57 -6.65 -26.36 7.66
C SER A 57 -6.15 -25.77 8.98
N THR A 58 -4.89 -25.35 9.07
CA THR A 58 -4.35 -24.60 10.23
C THR A 58 -4.41 -23.08 10.09
N PHE A 59 -5.25 -22.56 9.18
CA PHE A 59 -5.37 -21.12 8.96
C PHE A 59 -6.40 -20.48 9.90
N SER A 60 -6.02 -19.40 10.60
CA SER A 60 -6.99 -18.42 11.09
C SER A 60 -7.88 -17.97 9.93
N GLY A 61 -9.20 -17.88 10.14
CA GLY A 61 -10.14 -17.48 9.10
C GLY A 61 -9.77 -16.17 8.40
N TYR A 62 -10.23 -15.99 7.16
CA TYR A 62 -10.06 -14.72 6.44
C TYR A 62 -10.77 -13.58 7.18
N ARG A 63 -10.25 -12.35 7.05
CA ARG A 63 -10.96 -11.18 7.56
C ARG A 63 -12.24 -10.96 6.77
N GLY A 64 -13.32 -10.63 7.47
CA GLY A 64 -14.58 -10.20 6.88
C GLY A 64 -14.82 -8.69 7.00
N GLY A 65 -15.95 -8.23 6.47
CA GLY A 65 -16.38 -6.83 6.54
C GLY A 65 -15.35 -5.86 5.96
N THR A 66 -15.20 -4.67 6.57
CA THR A 66 -14.30 -3.60 6.11
C THR A 66 -12.80 -3.90 6.26
N ARG A 67 -12.45 -5.05 6.85
CA ARG A 67 -11.06 -5.44 7.14
C ARG A 67 -10.49 -6.46 6.14
N LYS A 68 -11.21 -6.74 5.05
CA LYS A 68 -10.72 -7.53 3.92
C LYS A 68 -9.60 -6.77 3.20
N GLY A 69 -8.64 -7.51 2.65
CA GLY A 69 -7.56 -6.98 1.83
C GLY A 69 -6.89 -8.11 1.05
N LEU A 70 -6.23 -7.74 -0.05
CA LEU A 70 -5.52 -8.64 -0.95
C LEU A 70 -4.12 -8.08 -1.19
N ASP A 71 -3.11 -8.86 -0.83
CA ASP A 71 -1.71 -8.55 -1.08
C ASP A 71 -1.16 -9.43 -2.21
N LEU A 72 -0.23 -8.90 -3.00
CA LEU A 72 0.76 -9.68 -3.74
C LEU A 72 1.96 -9.92 -2.83
N THR A 73 2.35 -11.17 -2.60
CA THR A 73 3.48 -11.50 -1.72
C THR A 73 4.84 -11.27 -2.39
N LEU A 74 5.83 -10.83 -1.58
CA LEU A 74 7.17 -10.41 -2.03
C LEU A 74 8.33 -10.97 -1.18
N GLY A 75 8.19 -12.17 -0.65
CA GLY A 75 9.27 -12.80 0.14
C GLY A 75 10.40 -13.40 -0.70
N THR A 76 11.42 -13.96 -0.05
CA THR A 76 12.62 -14.50 -0.74
C THR A 76 12.56 -15.98 -1.05
N SER A 77 11.59 -16.72 -0.50
CA SER A 77 11.41 -18.12 -0.85
C SER A 77 10.76 -18.20 -2.22
N SER A 78 11.53 -18.61 -3.23
CA SER A 78 10.96 -19.13 -4.46
C SER A 78 10.05 -20.30 -4.09
N SER A 79 8.79 -20.26 -4.51
CA SER A 79 7.91 -21.44 -4.44
C SER A 79 8.67 -22.63 -5.02
N PRO A 80 8.63 -23.84 -4.40
CA PRO A 80 9.39 -25.00 -4.85
C PRO A 80 8.96 -25.55 -6.24
N LEU A 81 8.18 -24.81 -7.03
CA LEU A 81 7.62 -25.24 -8.32
C LEU A 81 8.06 -24.41 -9.56
N SER A 82 9.08 -23.54 -9.48
CA SER A 82 9.51 -22.78 -10.68
C SER A 82 11.02 -22.71 -10.82
N SER A 83 11.48 -23.39 -11.87
CA SER A 83 12.79 -23.40 -12.53
C SER A 83 13.77 -22.25 -12.26
N ASN A 84 15.03 -22.65 -12.10
CA ASN A 84 16.26 -21.87 -12.13
C ASN A 84 16.24 -20.73 -13.16
N THR A 85 15.98 -19.50 -12.72
CA THR A 85 16.61 -18.27 -13.20
C THR A 85 16.12 -17.11 -12.35
N PRO A 86 16.98 -16.39 -11.61
CA PRO A 86 16.59 -15.14 -10.97
C PRO A 86 16.32 -14.11 -12.07
N SER A 87 15.05 -13.88 -12.38
CA SER A 87 14.63 -12.78 -13.25
C SER A 87 14.88 -11.47 -12.52
N THR A 88 16.05 -10.88 -12.73
CA THR A 88 16.31 -9.49 -12.35
C THR A 88 15.51 -8.61 -13.29
N SER A 89 14.61 -7.80 -12.74
CA SER A 89 13.92 -6.75 -13.49
C SER A 89 14.94 -5.90 -14.26
N ARG A 90 14.69 -5.64 -15.55
CA ARG A 90 15.52 -4.79 -16.42
C ARG A 90 15.73 -3.35 -15.91
N PHE A 91 14.97 -2.95 -14.90
CA PHE A 91 15.06 -1.63 -14.25
C PHE A 91 16.07 -1.58 -13.10
N PHE A 92 16.59 -2.74 -12.67
CA PHE A 92 17.68 -2.83 -11.71
C PHE A 92 18.88 -3.43 -12.44
N GLY A 93 20.01 -2.72 -12.47
CA GLY A 93 21.25 -3.25 -13.03
C GLY A 93 21.69 -4.51 -12.29
N PRO A 94 22.49 -5.40 -12.91
CA PRO A 94 23.06 -6.55 -12.23
C PRO A 94 23.94 -6.05 -11.07
N THR A 95 23.42 -6.06 -9.85
CA THR A 95 24.19 -5.70 -8.66
C THR A 95 25.11 -6.85 -8.29
N ASP A 96 26.36 -6.50 -8.04
CA ASP A 96 27.49 -7.36 -7.75
C ASP A 96 27.17 -8.55 -6.83
N THR A 97 27.71 -9.69 -7.24
CA THR A 97 27.79 -10.94 -6.50
C THR A 97 28.49 -10.73 -5.16
N LEU A 98 27.72 -10.50 -4.08
CA LEU A 98 28.27 -10.58 -2.73
C LEU A 98 28.55 -12.05 -2.34
N PRO A 99 29.68 -12.32 -1.65
CA PRO A 99 30.08 -13.67 -1.29
C PRO A 99 29.15 -14.29 -0.25
N SER A 100 28.76 -15.53 -0.54
CA SER A 100 27.98 -16.45 0.30
C SER A 100 28.77 -16.85 1.55
N THR A 101 28.74 -16.04 2.59
CA THR A 101 29.14 -16.44 3.96
C THR A 101 28.27 -15.76 5.01
N SER A 102 26.99 -16.16 5.11
CA SER A 102 26.26 -16.22 6.39
C SER A 102 24.97 -17.02 6.23
N THR A 103 24.82 -18.08 7.01
CA THR A 103 23.66 -18.97 7.10
C THR A 103 22.50 -18.34 7.90
N THR A 104 22.33 -17.02 7.87
CA THR A 104 21.12 -16.41 8.42
C THR A 104 19.99 -16.58 7.42
N LYS A 105 19.05 -17.49 7.70
CA LYS A 105 17.80 -17.61 6.93
C LYS A 105 17.19 -16.21 6.81
N SER A 106 17.22 -15.66 5.61
CA SER A 106 16.58 -14.39 5.27
C SER A 106 15.10 -14.48 5.67
N ASN A 107 14.70 -13.79 6.74
CA ASN A 107 13.31 -13.74 7.19
C ASN A 107 12.56 -12.60 6.49
N VAL A 108 12.80 -12.44 5.19
CA VAL A 108 12.13 -11.42 4.37
C VAL A 108 10.68 -11.81 4.20
N ARG A 109 9.78 -10.91 4.61
CA ARG A 109 8.34 -11.05 4.39
C ARG A 109 7.82 -9.75 3.81
N GLY A 110 6.98 -9.82 2.79
CA GLY A 110 6.51 -8.62 2.14
C GLY A 110 5.19 -8.80 1.45
N GLY A 111 4.47 -7.71 1.30
CA GLY A 111 3.16 -7.67 0.66
C GLY A 111 2.96 -6.34 -0.08
N VAL A 112 2.33 -6.41 -1.24
CA VAL A 112 1.80 -5.24 -1.95
C VAL A 112 0.28 -5.30 -1.87
N LEU A 113 -0.28 -4.55 -0.94
CA LEU A 113 -1.72 -4.41 -0.78
C LEU A 113 -2.30 -3.67 -1.98
N LEU A 114 -3.23 -4.31 -2.68
CA LEU A 114 -4.02 -3.64 -3.70
C LEU A 114 -5.10 -2.77 -3.03
N ARG A 115 -5.09 -1.47 -3.33
CA ARG A 115 -5.97 -0.51 -2.68
C ARG A 115 -7.08 0.00 -3.58
N SER A 116 -6.73 0.38 -4.81
CA SER A 116 -7.72 0.85 -5.79
C SER A 116 -7.44 0.30 -7.18
N ILE A 117 -8.50 -0.12 -7.86
CA ILE A 117 -8.47 -0.64 -9.24
C ILE A 117 -9.51 0.06 -10.10
N LEU A 118 -9.24 0.17 -11.40
CA LEU A 118 -10.16 0.65 -12.42
C LEU A 118 -10.66 -0.55 -13.23
N ARG A 119 -11.97 -0.83 -13.18
CA ARG A 119 -12.58 -1.83 -14.06
C ARG A 119 -12.62 -1.27 -15.49
N LYS A 120 -12.13 -2.05 -16.45
CA LYS A 120 -11.96 -1.59 -17.83
C LYS A 120 -13.26 -1.50 -18.60
N SER A 121 -14.21 -2.40 -18.31
CA SER A 121 -15.50 -2.53 -19.00
C SER A 121 -16.38 -1.29 -18.84
N ASP A 122 -16.46 -0.70 -17.65
CA ASP A 122 -17.36 0.42 -17.32
C ASP A 122 -16.64 1.67 -16.77
N LYS A 123 -15.30 1.64 -16.70
CA LYS A 123 -14.46 2.70 -16.12
C LYS A 123 -14.77 3.00 -14.64
N ARG A 124 -15.40 2.07 -13.93
CA ARG A 124 -15.67 2.23 -12.51
C ARG A 124 -14.38 2.09 -11.69
N VAL A 125 -14.12 3.07 -10.84
CA VAL A 125 -13.06 2.99 -9.82
C VAL A 125 -13.60 2.25 -8.60
N ILE A 126 -12.95 1.15 -8.24
CA ILE A 126 -13.17 0.45 -6.98
C ILE A 126 -12.07 0.89 -6.02
N SER A 127 -12.44 1.69 -5.01
CA SER A 127 -11.49 2.27 -4.06
C SER A 127 -11.66 1.70 -2.66
N GLY A 128 -10.61 1.09 -2.14
CA GLY A 128 -10.55 0.47 -0.82
C GLY A 128 -10.30 -1.05 -0.92
N PRO A 129 -9.37 -1.59 -0.11
CA PRO A 129 -9.04 -3.03 -0.15
C PRO A 129 -10.24 -3.95 0.02
N SER A 130 -11.18 -3.60 0.91
CA SER A 130 -12.37 -4.41 1.14
C SER A 130 -13.28 -4.46 -0.08
N LEU A 131 -13.51 -3.32 -0.73
CA LEU A 131 -14.39 -3.24 -1.90
C LEU A 131 -13.76 -3.93 -3.11
N LEU A 132 -12.43 -3.92 -3.21
CA LEU A 132 -11.71 -4.71 -4.19
C LEU A 132 -11.97 -6.20 -3.99
N VAL A 133 -11.87 -6.70 -2.77
CA VAL A 133 -12.19 -8.12 -2.48
C VAL A 133 -13.65 -8.42 -2.80
N ASP A 134 -14.59 -7.54 -2.45
CA ASP A 134 -16.01 -7.71 -2.80
C ASP A 134 -16.23 -7.76 -4.32
N GLU A 135 -15.48 -6.97 -5.08
CA GLU A 135 -15.50 -7.01 -6.53
C GLU A 135 -15.02 -8.35 -7.09
N LEU A 136 -13.93 -8.91 -6.54
CA LEU A 136 -13.43 -10.23 -6.95
C LEU A 136 -14.44 -11.34 -6.66
N LEU A 137 -15.09 -11.31 -5.49
CA LEU A 137 -16.15 -12.25 -5.13
C LEU A 137 -17.34 -12.15 -6.10
N ARG A 138 -17.77 -10.92 -6.41
CA ARG A 138 -18.84 -10.68 -7.38
C ARG A 138 -18.54 -11.25 -8.76
N VAL A 139 -17.33 -11.02 -9.29
CA VAL A 139 -16.95 -11.41 -10.67
C VAL A 139 -16.72 -12.92 -10.78
N SER A 140 -16.22 -13.55 -9.71
CA SER A 140 -16.03 -15.00 -9.65
C SER A 140 -17.30 -15.78 -9.31
N GLY A 141 -18.36 -15.09 -8.88
CA GLY A 141 -19.58 -15.72 -8.37
C GLY A 141 -19.36 -16.50 -7.06
N ALA A 142 -18.31 -16.18 -6.30
CA ALA A 142 -18.05 -16.78 -4.99
C ALA A 142 -18.76 -16.00 -3.89
N SER A 143 -19.38 -16.71 -2.94
CA SER A 143 -20.02 -16.12 -1.76
C SER A 143 -19.03 -15.72 -0.66
N SER A 144 -17.82 -16.29 -0.69
CA SER A 144 -16.78 -16.04 0.31
C SER A 144 -15.37 -16.23 -0.25
N ILE A 145 -14.37 -15.69 0.45
CA ILE A 145 -12.94 -15.88 0.10
C ILE A 145 -12.56 -17.37 0.18
N VAL A 146 -13.19 -18.13 1.09
CA VAL A 146 -12.96 -19.58 1.21
C VAL A 146 -13.41 -20.30 -0.05
N GLU A 147 -14.64 -20.04 -0.51
CA GLU A 147 -15.18 -20.62 -1.75
C GLU A 147 -14.35 -20.17 -2.97
N LEU A 148 -13.97 -18.90 -3.02
CA LEU A 148 -13.12 -18.37 -4.10
C LEU A 148 -11.81 -19.16 -4.23
N VAL A 149 -11.08 -19.32 -3.13
CA VAL A 149 -9.76 -19.96 -3.16
C VAL A 149 -9.87 -21.47 -3.33
N LYS A 150 -10.78 -22.13 -2.60
CA LYS A 150 -10.89 -23.60 -2.63
C LYS A 150 -11.59 -24.11 -3.87
N ASP A 151 -12.72 -23.51 -4.22
CA ASP A 151 -13.65 -24.09 -5.21
C ASP A 151 -13.49 -23.43 -6.57
N LYS A 152 -13.36 -22.10 -6.62
CA LYS A 152 -13.22 -21.39 -7.91
C LYS A 152 -11.79 -21.41 -8.46
N TRP A 153 -10.79 -21.31 -7.59
CA TRP A 153 -9.37 -21.30 -7.96
C TRP A 153 -8.68 -22.66 -7.77
N SER A 154 -9.36 -23.64 -7.15
CA SER A 154 -8.79 -24.97 -6.86
C SER A 154 -7.46 -24.93 -6.12
N GLY A 155 -7.28 -23.93 -5.24
CA GLY A 155 -6.05 -23.69 -4.49
C GLY A 155 -4.93 -22.97 -5.26
N ASP A 156 -5.09 -22.68 -6.56
CA ASP A 156 -4.11 -21.90 -7.31
C ASP A 156 -4.20 -20.41 -6.93
N ILE A 157 -3.27 -19.99 -6.08
CA ILE A 157 -3.10 -18.60 -5.66
C ILE A 157 -1.94 -17.91 -6.37
N SER A 158 -1.43 -18.46 -7.48
CA SER A 158 -0.40 -17.80 -8.28
C SER A 158 -0.91 -16.47 -8.81
N ALA A 159 -0.10 -15.41 -8.65
CA ALA A 159 -0.37 -14.12 -9.28
C ALA A 159 0.05 -14.08 -10.75
N PHE A 160 0.66 -15.15 -11.26
CA PHE A 160 1.18 -15.23 -12.62
C PHE A 160 0.53 -16.38 -13.39
N PRO A 161 0.39 -16.24 -14.73
CA PRO A 161 -0.17 -17.31 -15.55
C PRO A 161 0.62 -18.61 -15.37
N THR A 162 -0.06 -19.66 -14.93
CA THR A 162 0.41 -21.04 -14.93
C THR A 162 0.01 -21.71 -16.24
N ALA A 163 0.89 -22.53 -16.81
CA ALA A 163 0.62 -23.28 -18.05
C ALA A 163 -0.36 -24.45 -17.86
N SER A 164 -1.18 -24.43 -16.80
CA SER A 164 -2.07 -25.54 -16.45
C SER A 164 -3.12 -25.77 -17.54
N SER A 165 -3.27 -27.03 -17.93
CA SER A 165 -4.25 -27.51 -18.92
C SER A 165 -5.66 -27.67 -18.34
N THR A 166 -5.84 -27.55 -17.01
CA THR A 166 -7.14 -27.67 -16.37
C THR A 166 -7.93 -26.38 -16.47
N ALA A 167 -9.16 -26.47 -16.99
CA ALA A 167 -10.11 -25.37 -17.02
C ALA A 167 -10.60 -25.08 -15.59
N LEU A 168 -10.06 -24.03 -14.96
CA LEU A 168 -10.53 -23.55 -13.66
C LEU A 168 -11.79 -22.67 -13.83
N PRO A 169 -12.77 -22.72 -12.90
CA PRO A 169 -13.95 -21.86 -12.93
C PRO A 169 -13.61 -20.35 -12.93
N ALA A 170 -12.56 -19.96 -12.20
CA ALA A 170 -12.04 -18.60 -12.21
C ALA A 170 -10.52 -18.60 -11.96
N LYS A 171 -9.84 -17.54 -12.42
CA LYS A 171 -8.43 -17.28 -12.13
C LYS A 171 -8.17 -15.79 -12.08
N LEU A 172 -7.20 -15.38 -11.26
CA LEU A 172 -6.73 -14.00 -11.16
C LEU A 172 -5.22 -13.98 -11.39
N TYR A 173 -4.75 -13.17 -12.33
CA TYR A 173 -3.33 -13.05 -12.61
C TYR A 173 -2.98 -11.64 -13.07
N LEU A 174 -1.73 -11.26 -12.87
CA LEU A 174 -1.15 -10.03 -13.37
C LEU A 174 -0.75 -10.22 -14.84
N ARG A 175 -1.16 -9.26 -15.67
CA ARG A 175 -0.77 -9.19 -17.07
C ARG A 175 0.04 -7.91 -17.28
N PRO A 176 1.25 -7.99 -17.85
CA PRO A 176 1.98 -6.81 -18.28
C PRO A 176 1.14 -6.01 -19.26
N ILE A 177 1.14 -4.69 -19.11
CA ILE A 177 0.59 -3.82 -20.14
C ILE A 177 1.60 -3.83 -21.29
N ALA A 178 1.17 -4.29 -22.46
CA ALA A 178 1.98 -4.21 -23.67
C ALA A 178 2.19 -2.71 -23.98
N ASN A 179 3.40 -2.20 -23.78
CA ASN A 179 3.75 -0.87 -24.25
C ASN A 179 3.71 -0.91 -25.78
N GLN A 180 2.63 -0.42 -26.38
CA GLN A 180 2.51 -0.26 -27.83
C GLN A 180 3.21 1.02 -28.34
N GLY A 181 3.97 1.72 -27.48
CA GLY A 181 4.63 3.00 -27.77
C GLY A 181 5.98 3.18 -27.07
N ASN A 182 6.51 4.40 -27.15
CA ASN A 182 7.81 4.76 -26.59
C ASN A 182 7.72 4.79 -25.04
N PRO A 183 8.42 3.89 -24.31
CA PRO A 183 8.17 3.62 -22.88
C PRO A 183 8.29 4.84 -21.95
N SER A 184 8.96 5.92 -22.34
CA SER A 184 9.14 7.12 -21.51
C SER A 184 7.98 8.12 -21.58
N LEU A 185 7.21 8.17 -22.67
CA LEU A 185 6.14 9.16 -22.87
C LEU A 185 4.78 8.67 -22.33
N ASP A 186 4.53 7.35 -22.37
CA ASP A 186 3.23 6.76 -22.03
C ASP A 186 3.14 6.19 -20.60
N SER A 187 4.26 6.17 -19.86
CA SER A 187 4.27 5.65 -18.49
C SER A 187 3.61 6.64 -17.52
N PRO A 188 2.56 6.25 -16.77
CA PRO A 188 1.91 7.16 -15.84
C PRO A 188 2.87 7.59 -14.73
N ARG A 189 2.85 8.87 -14.39
CA ARG A 189 3.60 9.39 -13.23
C ARG A 189 3.10 8.73 -11.94
N ILE A 190 4.04 8.09 -11.23
CA ILE A 190 3.77 7.44 -9.94
C ILE A 190 4.04 8.43 -8.81
N TYR A 191 3.02 8.70 -8.00
CA TYR A 191 3.12 9.49 -6.80
C TYR A 191 3.27 8.60 -5.57
N ARG A 192 3.88 9.15 -4.51
CA ARG A 192 4.14 8.43 -3.25
C ARG A 192 3.61 9.23 -2.08
N SER A 193 2.93 8.57 -1.16
CA SER A 193 2.34 9.19 0.03
C SER A 193 2.51 8.30 1.25
N PRO A 194 2.32 8.85 2.47
CA PRO A 194 2.07 8.06 3.66
C PRO A 194 0.96 7.04 3.45
N ARG A 195 1.06 5.90 4.14
CA ARG A 195 -0.01 4.90 4.14
C ARG A 195 -1.30 5.40 4.76
N ILE A 196 -2.39 4.71 4.45
CA ILE A 196 -3.71 4.97 5.03
C ILE A 196 -3.94 3.98 6.17
N GLY A 197 -4.27 4.51 7.36
CA GLY A 197 -4.64 3.70 8.53
C GLY A 197 -3.55 3.58 9.59
N LEU A 198 -2.38 4.18 9.39
CA LEU A 198 -1.41 4.42 10.47
C LEU A 198 -1.56 5.86 10.98
N ASP A 199 -1.83 6.01 12.27
CA ASP A 199 -2.03 7.30 12.93
C ASP A 199 -1.30 7.36 14.28
N LEU A 200 -1.12 8.55 14.82
CA LEU A 200 -0.43 8.78 16.10
C LEU A 200 -1.34 8.65 17.33
N SER A 201 -2.62 8.28 17.16
CA SER A 201 -3.61 8.29 18.23
C SER A 201 -3.53 7.10 19.19
N ASN A 202 -2.65 6.13 18.90
CA ASN A 202 -2.45 4.97 19.76
C ASN A 202 -1.84 5.39 21.12
N PRO A 203 -2.40 4.99 22.27
CA PRO A 203 -1.91 5.39 23.59
C PRO A 203 -0.47 4.99 23.89
N ALA A 204 0.08 3.98 23.20
CA ALA A 204 1.44 3.51 23.39
C ALA A 204 2.50 4.38 22.69
N VAL A 205 2.08 5.35 21.86
CA VAL A 205 3.00 6.25 21.15
C VAL A 205 3.69 7.17 22.15
N LYS A 206 5.02 7.11 22.17
CA LYS A 206 5.84 8.03 22.94
C LYS A 206 6.19 9.22 22.05
N LEU A 207 6.15 10.41 22.62
CA LEU A 207 6.56 11.62 21.92
C LEU A 207 8.10 11.69 21.86
N SER A 208 8.68 10.92 20.95
CA SER A 208 10.12 10.82 20.72
C SER A 208 10.40 10.66 19.23
N VAL A 209 11.49 11.24 18.73
CA VAL A 209 11.98 11.04 17.36
C VAL A 209 12.39 9.58 17.09
N SER A 210 12.66 8.81 18.15
CA SER A 210 12.98 7.38 18.09
C SER A 210 11.76 6.46 18.17
N ASP A 211 10.56 6.99 18.46
CA ASP A 211 9.36 6.17 18.53
C ASP A 211 9.05 5.60 17.12
N PRO A 212 8.89 4.27 16.97
CA PRO A 212 8.67 3.68 15.66
C PRO A 212 7.46 4.28 14.94
N ARG A 213 6.39 4.66 15.66
CA ARG A 213 5.22 5.21 15.01
C ARG A 213 5.47 6.59 14.44
N ILE A 214 6.20 7.42 15.18
CA ILE A 214 6.66 8.73 14.72
C ILE A 214 7.54 8.60 13.46
N ILE A 215 8.44 7.61 13.44
CA ILE A 215 9.31 7.33 12.28
C ILE A 215 8.51 6.87 11.07
N TYR A 216 7.56 5.95 11.26
CA TYR A 216 6.91 5.21 10.17
C TYR A 216 5.62 5.82 9.65
N VAL A 217 4.95 6.72 10.38
CA VAL A 217 3.69 7.34 9.95
C VAL A 217 3.85 8.18 8.68
N ALA A 218 5.01 8.82 8.48
CA ALA A 218 5.29 9.66 7.33
C ALA A 218 5.91 8.90 6.14
N LYS A 219 6.24 7.62 6.29
CA LYS A 219 7.01 6.90 5.28
C LYS A 219 6.18 6.68 4.01
N PRO A 220 6.79 6.82 2.81
CA PRO A 220 6.08 6.83 1.53
C PRO A 220 5.73 5.41 1.04
N TYR A 221 4.84 4.71 1.75
CA TYR A 221 4.51 3.31 1.45
C TYR A 221 3.37 3.15 0.47
N ARG A 222 2.60 4.20 0.23
CA ARG A 222 1.48 4.20 -0.69
C ARG A 222 1.90 4.79 -2.03
N TYR A 223 1.70 4.03 -3.10
CA TYR A 223 2.06 4.38 -4.47
C TYR A 223 0.81 4.42 -5.33
N PHE A 224 0.66 5.45 -6.16
CA PHE A 224 -0.55 5.61 -6.94
C PHE A 224 -0.36 6.44 -8.22
N VAL A 225 -1.30 6.25 -9.13
CA VAL A 225 -1.43 7.00 -10.39
C VAL A 225 -2.81 7.65 -10.46
N HIS A 226 -3.00 8.62 -11.35
CA HIS A 226 -4.27 9.33 -11.56
C HIS A 226 -4.90 9.88 -10.26
N PRO A 227 -4.22 10.82 -9.55
CA PRO A 227 -4.68 11.37 -8.27
C PRO A 227 -6.14 11.84 -8.24
N HIS A 228 -6.64 12.44 -9.32
CA HIS A 228 -8.04 12.87 -9.49
C HIS A 228 -9.09 11.76 -9.34
N LEU A 229 -8.70 10.50 -9.48
CA LEU A 229 -9.59 9.35 -9.27
C LEU A 229 -9.62 8.87 -7.80
N LEU A 230 -8.71 9.36 -6.94
CA LEU A 230 -8.47 8.84 -5.59
C LEU A 230 -8.98 9.79 -4.50
N ILE A 231 -10.24 10.20 -4.64
CA ILE A 231 -10.87 11.24 -3.79
C ILE A 231 -11.62 10.68 -2.58
N ALA A 232 -11.90 9.37 -2.54
CA ALA A 232 -12.73 8.74 -1.51
C ALA A 232 -11.95 8.42 -0.23
N ASN A 233 -10.81 7.74 -0.35
CA ASN A 233 -9.98 7.30 0.79
C ASN A 233 -8.59 7.94 0.72
N GLY A 234 -8.08 8.38 1.86
CA GLY A 234 -6.73 8.95 1.95
C GLY A 234 -6.56 10.28 1.21
N ARG A 235 -7.62 11.08 1.10
CA ARG A 235 -7.59 12.38 0.40
C ARG A 235 -6.49 13.30 0.92
N GLY A 236 -6.25 13.35 2.23
CA GLY A 236 -5.17 14.15 2.82
C GLY A 236 -3.78 13.66 2.41
N GLN A 237 -3.58 12.33 2.36
CA GLN A 237 -2.35 11.67 1.92
C GLN A 237 -2.08 11.95 0.43
N THR A 238 -3.11 11.80 -0.41
CA THR A 238 -3.03 12.13 -1.85
C THR A 238 -2.68 13.62 -2.03
N PHE A 239 -3.41 14.53 -1.39
CA PHE A 239 -3.13 15.96 -1.46
C PHE A 239 -1.68 16.27 -1.08
N LEU A 240 -1.23 15.78 0.07
CA LEU A 240 0.11 16.08 0.58
C LEU A 240 1.21 15.63 -0.39
N ALA A 241 1.05 14.45 -1.00
CA ALA A 241 2.00 13.94 -1.99
C ALA A 241 2.06 14.80 -3.25
N ILE A 242 0.90 15.21 -3.78
CA ILE A 242 0.87 16.09 -4.96
C ILE A 242 1.43 17.46 -4.62
N TYR A 243 1.00 18.05 -3.50
CA TYR A 243 1.46 19.36 -3.05
C TYR A 243 2.98 19.41 -2.90
N LYS A 244 3.59 18.44 -2.21
CA LYS A 244 5.06 18.36 -2.06
C LYS A 244 5.75 18.12 -3.40
N SER A 245 5.19 17.28 -4.26
CA SER A 245 5.80 17.01 -5.56
C SER A 245 5.75 18.21 -6.51
N CYS A 246 4.69 19.03 -6.44
CA CYS A 246 4.63 20.30 -7.15
C CYS A 246 5.64 21.30 -6.55
N LEU A 247 5.72 21.44 -5.22
CA LEU A 247 6.73 22.29 -4.57
C LEU A 247 8.18 21.94 -4.94
N GLU A 248 8.50 20.66 -5.10
CA GLU A 248 9.83 20.20 -5.51
C GLU A 248 10.15 20.50 -6.98
N ASN A 249 9.11 20.55 -7.83
CA ASN A 249 9.24 20.83 -9.27
C ASN A 249 9.16 22.34 -9.59
N SER A 250 8.41 23.09 -8.79
CA SER A 250 8.33 24.55 -8.81
C SER A 250 9.65 25.09 -8.28
N SER A 251 10.63 25.17 -9.17
CA SER A 251 11.91 25.82 -8.90
C SER A 251 11.62 27.24 -8.42
N THR A 252 11.78 27.48 -7.11
CA THR A 252 11.49 28.75 -6.41
C THR A 252 11.85 29.98 -7.23
N LYS A 253 10.92 30.95 -7.37
CA LYS A 253 11.10 32.41 -7.11
C LYS A 253 10.11 33.30 -7.90
N ALA A 254 8.84 33.41 -7.49
CA ALA A 254 8.02 34.62 -7.65
C ALA A 254 6.69 34.51 -6.87
N ALA A 255 6.07 35.63 -6.49
CA ALA A 255 4.75 35.63 -5.86
C ALA A 255 3.62 35.07 -6.75
N GLY A 256 3.80 35.08 -8.08
CA GLY A 256 2.90 34.42 -9.04
C GLY A 256 2.97 32.89 -9.05
N ASP A 257 3.91 32.30 -8.31
CA ASP A 257 4.14 30.85 -8.22
C ASP A 257 3.10 30.16 -7.30
N LYS A 258 2.48 30.91 -6.37
CA LYS A 258 1.48 30.34 -5.44
C LYS A 258 0.14 30.05 -6.11
N ASP A 259 -0.36 30.95 -6.94
CA ASP A 259 -1.62 30.73 -7.65
C ASP A 259 -1.44 29.61 -8.69
N ASN A 260 -0.31 29.61 -9.40
CA ASN A 260 0.08 28.52 -10.30
C ASN A 260 0.19 27.17 -9.58
N LEU A 261 0.78 27.13 -8.38
CA LEU A 261 0.85 25.92 -7.56
C LEU A 261 -0.53 25.42 -7.16
N VAL A 262 -1.43 26.32 -6.75
CA VAL A 262 -2.80 25.96 -6.37
C VAL A 262 -3.55 25.38 -7.58
N ASP A 263 -3.43 25.99 -8.74
CA ASP A 263 -4.07 25.54 -9.97
C ASP A 263 -3.50 24.20 -10.46
N GLU A 264 -2.19 24.00 -10.39
CA GLU A 264 -1.55 22.73 -10.73
C GLU A 264 -2.01 21.61 -9.79
N VAL A 265 -2.00 21.84 -8.48
CA VAL A 265 -2.45 20.85 -7.49
C VAL A 265 -3.94 20.55 -7.66
N SER A 266 -4.75 21.58 -7.91
CA SER A 266 -6.19 21.46 -8.20
C SER A 266 -6.42 20.57 -9.43
N SER A 267 -5.71 20.84 -10.53
CA SER A 267 -5.78 20.07 -11.78
C SER A 267 -5.39 18.61 -11.58
N LEU A 268 -4.26 18.34 -10.90
CA LEU A 268 -3.77 16.98 -10.68
C LEU A 268 -4.68 16.17 -9.74
N THR A 269 -5.18 16.80 -8.66
CA THR A 269 -5.97 16.11 -7.63
C THR A 269 -7.47 16.10 -7.88
N GLY A 270 -7.97 16.91 -8.83
CA GLY A 270 -9.40 17.15 -9.00
C GLY A 270 -10.08 17.82 -7.81
N LEU A 271 -9.32 18.36 -6.86
CA LEU A 271 -9.87 19.07 -5.70
C LEU A 271 -10.28 20.49 -6.10
N LYS A 272 -11.35 20.99 -5.49
CA LYS A 272 -11.73 22.41 -5.64
C LYS A 272 -10.61 23.32 -5.12
N THR A 273 -10.35 24.43 -5.80
CA THR A 273 -9.37 25.47 -5.41
C THR A 273 -9.44 25.82 -3.93
N GLN A 274 -10.65 26.05 -3.38
CA GLN A 274 -10.82 26.37 -1.96
C GLN A 274 -10.33 25.26 -1.01
N SER A 275 -10.44 23.99 -1.41
CA SER A 275 -9.90 22.86 -0.63
C SER A 275 -8.38 22.84 -0.68
N VAL A 276 -7.78 23.11 -1.85
CA VAL A 276 -6.33 23.19 -2.02
C VAL A 276 -5.74 24.32 -1.18
N ILE A 277 -6.34 25.51 -1.22
CA ILE A 277 -5.95 26.66 -0.39
C ILE A 277 -6.04 26.30 1.11
N LYS A 278 -7.15 25.68 1.52
CA LYS A 278 -7.33 25.27 2.91
C LYS A 278 -6.28 24.26 3.36
N TYR A 279 -6.07 23.19 2.59
CA TYR A 279 -5.17 22.10 2.98
C TYR A 279 -3.69 22.53 2.96
N SER A 280 -3.28 23.36 2.00
CA SER A 280 -1.94 23.95 1.99
C SER A 280 -1.74 24.87 3.21
N GLY A 281 -2.72 25.74 3.52
CA GLY A 281 -2.69 26.56 4.73
C GLY A 281 -2.62 25.76 6.04
N ASP A 282 -3.38 24.66 6.14
CA ASP A 282 -3.37 23.75 7.28
C ASP A 282 -1.99 23.08 7.46
N TYR A 283 -1.37 22.61 6.36
CA TYR A 283 -0.03 22.03 6.37
C TYR A 283 1.04 23.04 6.79
N GLU A 284 1.03 24.24 6.19
CA GLU A 284 2.00 25.31 6.51
C GLU A 284 1.83 25.83 7.95
N SER A 285 0.60 25.92 8.45
CA SER A 285 0.33 26.20 9.87
C SER A 285 0.98 25.14 10.77
N GLY A 286 0.83 23.85 10.42
CA GLY A 286 1.50 22.76 11.13
C GLY A 286 3.02 22.89 11.11
N ARG A 287 3.60 23.17 9.93
CA ARG A 287 5.06 23.29 9.75
C ARG A 287 5.67 24.49 10.47
N SER A 288 4.96 25.62 10.51
CA SER A 288 5.42 26.86 11.14
C SER A 288 5.29 26.85 12.67
N SER A 289 4.16 26.38 13.20
CA SER A 289 3.79 26.57 14.61
C SER A 289 3.15 25.35 15.28
N GLY A 290 2.94 24.26 14.52
CA GLY A 290 2.25 23.08 15.00
C GLY A 290 2.92 22.38 16.16
N ASN A 291 2.10 21.81 17.05
CA ASN A 291 2.54 20.96 18.15
C ASN A 291 2.07 19.52 17.89
N ILE A 292 3.03 18.63 17.61
CA ILE A 292 2.72 17.22 17.31
C ILE A 292 2.02 16.52 18.49
N LYS A 293 2.21 16.98 19.74
CA LYS A 293 1.55 16.42 20.94
C LYS A 293 0.03 16.43 20.82
N SER A 294 -0.55 17.40 20.10
CA SER A 294 -1.99 17.49 19.85
C SER A 294 -2.56 16.33 19.03
N PHE A 295 -1.71 15.51 18.41
CA PHE A 295 -2.09 14.37 17.58
C PHE A 295 -1.66 13.02 18.14
N VAL A 296 -0.96 13.00 19.29
CA VAL A 296 -0.43 11.79 19.90
C VAL A 296 -1.37 11.24 20.97
N GLY A 297 -1.64 9.94 20.94
CA GLY A 297 -2.54 9.28 21.89
C GLY A 297 -4.02 9.64 21.68
N PRO A 298 -4.89 9.40 22.68
CA PRO A 298 -6.34 9.52 22.54
C PRO A 298 -6.83 10.88 21.99
N VAL A 299 -6.12 11.97 22.31
CA VAL A 299 -6.45 13.32 21.82
C VAL A 299 -6.32 13.49 20.30
N GLY A 300 -5.47 12.68 19.66
CA GLY A 300 -5.28 12.68 18.21
C GLY A 300 -6.26 11.79 17.44
N LYS A 301 -7.23 11.16 18.12
CA LYS A 301 -8.17 10.23 17.48
C LYS A 301 -8.93 10.93 16.36
N GLY A 302 -8.95 10.30 15.18
CA GLY A 302 -9.61 10.85 13.99
C GLY A 302 -8.76 11.84 13.18
N ALA A 303 -7.56 12.22 13.66
CA ALA A 303 -6.68 13.13 12.92
C ALA A 303 -6.35 12.62 11.52
N SER A 304 -6.17 11.30 11.35
CA SER A 304 -5.87 10.68 10.06
C SER A 304 -7.08 10.44 9.16
N ALA A 305 -8.31 10.65 9.66
CA ALA A 305 -9.54 10.49 8.89
C ALA A 305 -9.97 11.78 8.18
N SER A 306 -9.62 12.94 8.73
CA SER A 306 -9.91 14.26 8.14
C SER A 306 -8.71 14.77 7.33
N PRO A 307 -8.89 15.19 6.06
CA PRO A 307 -7.80 15.75 5.26
C PRO A 307 -7.11 16.94 5.93
N THR A 308 -7.88 17.91 6.45
CA THR A 308 -7.36 19.10 7.14
C THR A 308 -6.52 18.72 8.37
N THR A 309 -7.06 17.84 9.22
CA THR A 309 -6.37 17.47 10.45
C THR A 309 -5.12 16.64 10.15
N PHE A 310 -5.19 15.77 9.14
CA PHE A 310 -4.07 14.96 8.69
C PHE A 310 -2.93 15.84 8.15
N VAL A 311 -3.21 16.77 7.23
CA VAL A 311 -2.15 17.60 6.64
C VAL A 311 -1.51 18.51 7.69
N LYS A 312 -2.29 19.06 8.64
CA LYS A 312 -1.76 19.82 9.78
C LYS A 312 -0.90 18.97 10.70
N MET A 313 -1.30 17.72 10.98
CA MET A 313 -0.50 16.75 11.73
C MET A 313 0.83 16.49 11.02
N MET A 314 0.81 16.28 9.70
CA MET A 314 2.02 16.02 8.92
C MET A 314 2.98 17.21 8.90
N GLY A 315 2.48 18.45 8.79
CA GLY A 315 3.31 19.65 8.93
C GLY A 315 3.92 19.77 10.34
N SER A 316 3.12 19.49 11.38
CA SER A 316 3.58 19.50 12.77
C SER A 316 4.63 18.43 13.05
N LEU A 317 4.49 17.26 12.42
CA LEU A 317 5.44 16.15 12.50
C LEU A 317 6.76 16.52 11.81
N GLU A 318 6.70 17.11 10.62
CA GLU A 318 7.89 17.57 9.90
C GLU A 318 8.66 18.61 10.73
N ARG A 319 7.95 19.56 11.34
CA ARG A 319 8.53 20.51 12.30
C ARG A 319 9.19 19.83 13.49
N PHE A 320 8.52 18.83 14.08
CA PHE A 320 9.03 18.10 15.24
C PHE A 320 10.32 17.35 14.91
N LEU A 321 10.38 16.68 13.76
CA LEU A 321 11.54 15.92 13.30
C LEU A 321 12.71 16.80 12.86
N ALA A 322 12.45 18.05 12.47
CA ALA A 322 13.49 18.99 12.03
C ALA A 322 14.21 19.72 13.18
N ARG A 323 13.74 19.60 14.43
CA ARG A 323 14.40 20.24 15.58
C ARG A 323 15.70 19.47 15.90
N PRO A 324 16.85 20.14 16.03
CA PRO A 324 18.04 19.50 16.58
C PRO A 324 17.73 19.04 18.01
N ASN A 325 18.14 17.80 18.34
CA ASN A 325 18.06 17.25 19.68
C ASN A 325 18.96 18.01 20.66
#